data_AF-A0A920NE87-F1
#
_entry.id   AF-A0A920NE87-F1
#
_cell.length_a   1.000
_cell.length_b   1.000
_cell.length_c   1.000
_cell.angle_alpha   90.00
_cell.angle_beta   90.00
_cell.angle_gamma   90.00
#
_symmetry.space_group_name_H-M   'P 1'
#
loop_
_entity.id
_entity.type
_entity.pdbx_description
1 polymer ?
#
loop_
_entity_poly.entity_id
_entity_poly.type
_entity_poly.pdbx_seq_one_letter_code
_entity_poly.pdbx_strand_id
1 'polypeptide(L)'
;MRVWGTYEKLEALTAITCSTVNSYNGLVPRVGGFEGGTVTWAPTNITYGHNNRSAQFRLPQNRYCIENRAADMTMNVYLALAMTVSSEWMELKIK
;
A
#
# COMPACT_ATOMS: atom_id res chain seq x y z
N MET A 1 11.04 -3.49 -12.74
CA MET A 1 10.41 -2.37 -12.01
C MET A 1 11.08 -2.25 -10.66
N ARG A 2 11.60 -1.07 -10.30
CA ARG A 2 12.28 -0.83 -9.02
C ARG A 2 11.23 -0.43 -7.98
N VAL A 3 11.29 -1.03 -6.79
CA VAL A 3 10.31 -0.81 -5.68
C VAL A 3 10.99 -0.16 -4.46
N TRP A 4 12.31 -0.16 -4.43
CA TRP A 4 13.12 0.18 -3.26
C TRP A 4 12.85 1.59 -2.71
N GLY A 5 12.81 2.61 -3.57
CA GLY A 5 12.60 4.01 -3.16
C GLY A 5 11.28 4.25 -2.45
N THR A 6 10.21 3.66 -2.98
CA THR A 6 8.88 3.63 -2.34
C THR A 6 8.83 2.75 -1.09
N TYR A 7 9.54 1.61 -1.07
CA TYR A 7 9.48 0.60 -0.01
C TYR A 7 9.98 1.15 1.33
N GLU A 8 11.09 1.88 1.33
CA GLU A 8 11.67 2.50 2.52
C GLU A 8 10.75 3.52 3.19
N LYS A 9 9.76 4.04 2.46
CA LYS A 9 8.85 5.11 2.91
C LYS A 9 7.42 4.63 3.11
N LEU A 10 7.20 3.31 3.14
CA LEU A 10 5.87 2.70 3.20
C LEU A 10 5.06 3.12 4.42
N GLU A 11 5.68 3.31 5.58
CA GLU A 11 4.99 3.79 6.78
C GLU A 11 4.38 5.19 6.57
N ALA A 12 5.19 6.12 6.06
CA ALA A 12 4.74 7.48 5.75
C ALA A 12 3.69 7.50 4.64
N LEU A 13 3.87 6.68 3.59
CA LEU A 13 2.87 6.54 2.53
C LEU A 13 1.57 5.95 3.07
N THR A 14 1.62 5.03 4.04
CA THR A 14 0.42 4.47 4.68
C THR A 14 -0.33 5.57 5.43
N ALA A 15 0.35 6.42 6.21
CA ALA A 15 -0.31 7.54 6.91
C ALA A 15 -1.03 8.51 5.95
N ILE A 16 -0.49 8.69 4.74
CA ILE A 16 -1.08 9.55 3.71
C ILE A 16 -2.24 8.87 2.98
N THR A 17 -2.09 7.57 2.70
CA THR A 17 -3.09 6.76 1.96
C THR A 17 -4.17 6.14 2.84
N CYS A 18 -4.00 6.22 4.16
CA CYS A 18 -4.93 5.80 5.22
C CYS A 18 -5.09 6.96 6.21
N SER A 19 -5.64 8.09 5.73
CA SER A 19 -5.56 9.37 6.44
C SER A 19 -6.56 9.57 7.59
N THR A 20 -7.36 8.56 7.93
CA THR A 20 -8.36 8.66 8.99
C THR A 20 -8.18 7.58 10.05
N VAL A 21 -8.72 7.81 11.25
CA VAL A 21 -8.74 6.78 12.31
C VAL A 21 -9.45 5.51 11.82
N ASN A 22 -10.52 5.66 11.03
CA ASN A 22 -11.27 4.51 10.52
C ASN A 22 -10.48 3.66 9.51
N SER A 23 -9.51 4.25 8.80
CA SER A 23 -8.61 3.54 7.90
C SER A 23 -7.89 2.38 8.60
N TYR A 24 -7.46 2.61 9.84
CA TYR A 24 -6.74 1.61 10.65
C TYR A 24 -7.63 0.48 11.17
N ASN A 25 -8.95 0.71 11.30
CA ASN A 25 -9.89 -0.36 11.58
C ASN A 25 -10.01 -1.34 10.40
N GLY A 26 -9.68 -0.91 9.18
CA GLY A 26 -9.63 -1.75 7.99
C GLY A 26 -8.33 -2.55 7.85
N LEU A 27 -7.23 -2.11 8.46
CA LEU A 27 -5.91 -2.77 8.42
C LEU A 27 -5.79 -3.87 9.49
N VAL A 28 -6.77 -4.75 9.55
CA VAL A 28 -6.82 -5.87 10.50
C VAL A 28 -6.76 -7.20 9.74
N PRO A 29 -5.93 -8.17 10.17
CA PRO A 29 -5.71 -9.39 9.38
C PRO A 29 -6.90 -10.35 9.43
N ARG A 30 -7.70 -10.26 10.50
CA ARG A 30 -8.87 -11.11 10.71
C ARG A 30 -10.00 -10.35 11.37
N VAL A 31 -11.22 -10.64 10.95
CA VAL A 31 -12.45 -10.07 11.52
C VAL A 31 -13.50 -11.19 11.62
N GLY A 32 -14.20 -11.26 12.75
CA GLY A 32 -15.31 -12.19 12.93
C GLY A 32 -16.55 -11.74 12.18
N GLY A 33 -17.35 -12.67 11.66
CA GLY A 33 -18.66 -12.37 11.06
C GLY A 33 -18.68 -12.02 9.57
N PHE A 34 -17.57 -12.19 8.84
CA PHE A 34 -17.57 -12.11 7.37
C PHE A 34 -18.07 -13.42 6.74
N GLU A 35 -19.08 -13.33 5.87
CA GLU A 35 -19.62 -14.48 5.11
C GLU A 35 -18.57 -15.15 4.20
N GLY A 36 -17.47 -14.46 3.88
CA GLY A 36 -16.37 -14.94 3.03
C GLY A 36 -15.16 -15.51 3.76
N GLY A 37 -15.23 -15.71 5.08
CA GLY A 37 -14.13 -16.21 5.91
C GLY A 37 -13.56 -15.17 6.88
N THR A 38 -12.75 -15.63 7.85
CA THR A 38 -12.23 -14.76 8.92
C THR A 38 -11.02 -13.93 8.53
N VAL A 39 -10.42 -14.17 7.35
CA VAL A 39 -9.20 -13.48 6.87
C VAL A 39 -9.60 -12.33 5.97
N THR A 40 -9.08 -11.14 6.24
CA THR A 40 -9.34 -9.97 5.41
C THR A 40 -8.39 -9.93 4.22
N TRP A 41 -8.78 -9.17 3.20
CA TRP A 41 -7.92 -8.86 2.05
C TRP A 41 -7.00 -7.66 2.30
N ALA A 42 -6.92 -7.20 3.56
CA ALA A 42 -6.17 -6.01 3.95
C ALA A 42 -4.67 -6.33 4.08
N PRO A 43 -3.79 -5.44 3.58
CA PRO A 43 -2.36 -5.61 3.75
C PRO A 43 -1.92 -5.13 5.15
N THR A 44 -1.61 -6.07 6.04
CA THR A 44 -1.23 -5.76 7.43
C THR A 44 0.27 -5.65 7.67
N ASN A 45 1.08 -6.03 6.68
CA ASN A 45 2.53 -6.07 6.79
C ASN A 45 3.18 -5.33 5.63
N ILE A 46 4.21 -4.54 5.95
CA ILE A 46 5.08 -3.86 4.98
C ILE A 46 5.86 -4.93 4.22
N THR A 47 5.32 -5.29 3.06
CA THR A 47 5.84 -6.38 2.22
C THR A 47 5.51 -6.07 0.77
N TYR A 48 6.35 -6.58 -0.14
CA TYR A 48 6.05 -6.59 -1.56
C TYR A 48 6.12 -8.02 -2.10
N GLY A 49 5.34 -8.31 -3.15
CA GLY A 49 5.34 -9.64 -3.74
C GLY A 49 4.86 -9.68 -5.18
N HIS A 50 5.35 -10.66 -5.93
CA HIS A 50 4.90 -10.90 -7.29
C HIS A 50 3.53 -11.56 -7.29
N ASN A 51 2.56 -10.91 -7.94
CA ASN A 51 1.16 -11.33 -8.00
C ASN A 51 0.52 -11.70 -6.62
N ASN A 52 1.04 -11.16 -5.52
CA ASN A 52 0.58 -11.46 -4.16
C ASN A 52 -0.43 -10.39 -3.70
N ARG A 53 -1.68 -10.80 -3.41
CA ARG A 53 -2.75 -9.88 -2.93
C ARG A 53 -2.75 -9.66 -1.42
N SER A 54 -1.95 -10.41 -0.68
CA SER A 54 -1.78 -10.24 0.77
C SER A 54 -0.64 -9.27 1.11
N ALA A 55 0.25 -9.01 0.16
CA ALA A 55 1.32 -8.02 0.31
C ALA A 55 0.77 -6.59 0.16
N GLN A 56 1.41 -5.63 0.83
CA GLN A 56 1.07 -4.21 0.70
C GLN A 56 1.33 -3.68 -0.70
N PHE A 57 2.50 -3.99 -1.26
CA PHE A 57 2.81 -3.73 -2.66
C PHE A 57 2.69 -5.01 -3.48
N ARG A 58 1.78 -5.00 -4.43
CA ARG A 58 1.65 -6.07 -5.42
C ARG A 58 2.29 -5.66 -6.72
N LEU A 59 3.05 -6.58 -7.31
CA LEU A 59 3.58 -6.47 -8.67
C LEU A 59 2.72 -7.35 -9.58
N PRO A 60 1.79 -6.78 -10.38
CA PRO A 60 0.92 -7.56 -11.24
C PRO A 60 1.68 -8.21 -12.38
N GLN A 61 1.29 -9.43 -12.76
CA GLN A 61 1.96 -10.16 -13.84
C GLN A 61 1.68 -9.56 -15.23
N ASN A 62 0.51 -8.93 -15.42
CA ASN A 62 0.04 -8.47 -16.73
C ASN A 62 0.58 -7.08 -17.14
N ARG A 63 1.28 -6.36 -16.25
CA ARG A 63 1.74 -4.99 -16.53
C ARG A 63 2.89 -4.58 -15.63
N TYR A 64 3.73 -3.69 -16.14
CA TYR A 64 4.78 -3.04 -15.35
C TYR A 64 4.18 -1.91 -14.50
N CYS A 65 3.59 -2.27 -13.37
CA CYS A 65 3.18 -1.30 -12.36
C CYS A 65 3.44 -1.81 -10.94
N ILE A 66 3.47 -0.88 -9.98
CA ILE A 66 3.32 -1.17 -8.56
C ILE A 66 1.87 -0.89 -8.20
N GLU A 67 1.21 -1.86 -7.58
CA GLU A 67 -0.13 -1.73 -7.03
C GLU A 67 -0.02 -1.52 -5.52
N ASN A 68 -0.25 -0.29 -5.05
CA ASN A 68 -0.39 0.00 -3.62
C ASN A 68 -1.76 -0.46 -3.13
N ARG A 69 -1.77 -1.49 -2.29
CA ARG A 69 -3.01 -2.11 -1.78
C ARG A 69 -3.45 -1.56 -0.42
N ALA A 70 -2.60 -0.77 0.25
CA ALA A 70 -2.98 -0.15 1.52
C ALA A 70 -3.91 1.04 1.33
N ALA A 71 -3.90 1.66 0.14
CA ALA A 71 -4.71 2.84 -0.14
C ALA A 71 -6.21 2.59 0.03
N ASP A 72 -6.85 3.42 0.86
CA ASP A 72 -8.29 3.37 1.09
C ASP A 72 -9.04 4.52 0.38
N MET A 73 -10.37 4.55 0.54
CA MET A 73 -11.23 5.54 -0.11
C MET A 73 -11.18 6.92 0.55
N THR A 74 -10.56 7.04 1.73
CA THR A 74 -10.50 8.29 2.51
C THR A 74 -9.28 9.13 2.19
N MET A 75 -8.31 8.59 1.45
CA MET A 75 -7.12 9.32 1.05
C MET A 75 -7.43 10.53 0.17
N ASN A 76 -6.65 11.60 0.32
CA ASN A 76 -6.60 12.66 -0.66
C ASN A 76 -5.83 12.19 -1.90
N VAL A 77 -6.53 12.01 -3.02
CA VAL A 77 -5.96 11.46 -4.27
C VAL A 77 -4.78 12.28 -4.79
N TYR A 78 -4.84 13.62 -4.69
CA TYR A 78 -3.75 14.49 -5.15
C TYR A 78 -2.50 14.34 -4.28
N LEU A 79 -2.68 14.34 -2.97
CA LEU A 79 -1.57 14.20 -2.03
C LEU A 79 -0.95 12.79 -2.11
N ALA A 80 -1.78 11.76 -2.19
CA ALA A 80 -1.34 10.37 -2.32
C ALA A 80 -0.51 10.16 -3.59
N LEU A 81 -0.95 10.71 -4.73
CA LEU A 81 -0.20 10.65 -5.98
C LEU A 81 1.12 11.42 -5.89
N ALA A 82 1.08 12.66 -5.39
CA ALA A 82 2.27 13.50 -5.26
C ALA A 82 3.34 12.85 -4.38
N MET A 83 2.95 12.30 -3.23
CA MET A 83 3.87 11.68 -2.28
C MET A 83 4.40 10.34 -2.81
N THR A 84 3.57 9.57 -3.53
CA THR A 84 4.02 8.33 -4.17
C THR A 84 5.09 8.62 -5.23
N VAL A 85 4.88 9.62 -6.10
CA VAL A 85 5.88 10.02 -7.10
C VAL A 85 7.14 10.59 -6.44
N SER A 86 6.98 11.44 -5.42
CA SER A 86 8.10 12.01 -4.67
C SER A 86 8.96 10.94 -3.98
N SER A 87 8.34 9.87 -3.47
CA SER A 87 9.05 8.81 -2.75
C SER A 87 10.06 8.06 -3.63
N GLU A 88 9.73 7.86 -4.90
CA GLU A 88 10.63 7.28 -5.91
C GLU A 88 11.68 8.30 -6.37
N TRP A 89 11.26 9.54 -6.63
CA TRP A 89 12.14 10.61 -7.09
C TRP A 89 13.31 10.89 -6.14
N MET A 90 13.10 10.76 -4.83
CA MET A 90 14.16 10.95 -3.84
C MET A 90 15.25 9.87 -3.91
N GLU A 91 14.93 8.62 -4.27
CA GLU A 91 15.95 7.56 -4.41
C GLU A 91 16.92 7.85 -5.56
N LEU A 92 16.43 8.46 -6.65
CA LEU A 92 17.24 8.80 -7.82
C LEU A 92 18.27 9.91 -7.56
N LYS A 93 18.07 10.75 -6.54
CA LYS A 93 18.98 11.87 -6.21
C LYS A 93 20.06 11.51 -5.20
N ILE A 94 19.95 10.36 -4.53
CA ILE A 94 20.89 9.90 -3.49
C ILE A 94 21.96 8.97 -4.10
N LYS A 95 21.89 8.69 -5.40
CA LYS A 95 22.90 7.97 -6.19
C LYS A 95 23.61 8.93 -7.13
#